data_AF-A0A3D2BU94-F1
#
_entry.id   AF-A0A3D2BU94-F1
#
_cell.length_a   1.000
_cell.length_b   1.000
_cell.length_c   1.000
_cell.angle_alpha   90.00
_cell.angle_beta   90.00
_cell.angle_gamma   90.00
#
_symmetry.space_group_name_H-M   'P 1'
#
loop_
_entity.id
_entity.type
_entity.pdbx_description
1 polymer ?
#
loop_
_entity_poly.entity_id
_entity_poly.type
_entity_poly.pdbx_seq_one_letter_code
_entity_poly.pdbx_strand_id
1 'polypeptide(L)'
;MSDPSFSEVEACVFDAYGTLFDVHSAATRVKDDLGEKADALSDMWRFKQLQYTWLRSLMGRHEDFWQVTGYALDYSMRALDMENDSLRAKLMEHYLQLDAYPEVIDVLTRLKDAGKKTAILS
;
A
#
# COMPACT_ATOMS: atom_id res chain seq x y z
N MET A 1 -0.76 -19.15 -21.47
CA MET A 1 -1.75 -19.55 -20.45
C MET A 1 -2.52 -20.73 -21.03
N SER A 2 -2.29 -21.94 -20.53
CA SER A 2 -2.87 -23.19 -21.06
C SER A 2 -3.73 -23.91 -20.03
N ASP A 3 -4.01 -23.27 -18.89
CA ASP A 3 -4.96 -23.80 -17.93
C ASP A 3 -6.39 -23.49 -18.42
N PRO A 4 -7.21 -24.52 -18.70
CA PRO A 4 -8.57 -24.33 -19.20
C PRO A 4 -9.45 -23.50 -18.27
N SER A 5 -9.14 -23.37 -16.97
CA SER A 5 -9.91 -22.57 -16.02
C SER A 5 -9.88 -21.06 -16.29
N PHE A 6 -8.91 -20.56 -17.06
CA PHE A 6 -8.76 -19.14 -17.39
C PHE A 6 -9.32 -18.75 -18.76
N SER A 7 -9.85 -19.74 -19.51
CA SER A 7 -10.38 -19.50 -20.86
C SER A 7 -11.61 -18.60 -20.85
N GLU A 8 -12.50 -18.75 -19.85
CA GLU A 8 -13.74 -17.98 -19.69
C GLU A 8 -13.58 -16.66 -18.89
N VAL A 9 -12.41 -16.41 -18.29
CA VAL A 9 -12.19 -15.19 -17.51
C VAL A 9 -12.11 -13.99 -18.43
N GLU A 10 -12.98 -13.00 -18.29
CA GLU A 10 -12.96 -11.79 -19.14
C GLU A 10 -12.15 -10.62 -18.55
N ALA A 11 -11.97 -10.60 -17.23
CA ALA A 11 -11.30 -9.51 -16.52
C ALA A 11 -10.46 -10.02 -15.34
N CYS A 12 -9.34 -9.35 -15.09
CA CYS A 12 -8.51 -9.52 -13.92
C CYS A 12 -8.54 -8.23 -13.10
N VAL A 13 -9.06 -8.30 -11.88
CA VAL A 13 -9.17 -7.17 -10.95
C VAL A 13 -8.14 -7.38 -9.84
N PHE A 14 -7.35 -6.35 -9.56
CA PHE A 14 -6.26 -6.38 -8.60
C PHE A 14 -6.55 -5.46 -7.42
N ASP A 15 -6.18 -5.90 -6.22
CA ASP A 15 -5.91 -4.95 -5.14
C ASP A 15 -4.71 -4.07 -5.54
N ALA A 16 -4.64 -2.85 -5.02
CA ALA A 16 -3.53 -1.94 -5.23
C ALA A 16 -2.41 -2.17 -4.21
N TYR A 17 -2.71 -1.95 -2.92
CA TYR A 17 -1.70 -1.76 -1.87
C TYR A 17 -1.18 -3.10 -1.34
N GLY A 18 0.06 -3.44 -1.67
CA GLY A 18 0.69 -4.72 -1.34
C GLY A 18 0.47 -5.82 -2.40
N THR A 19 -0.14 -5.48 -3.54
CA THR A 19 -0.29 -6.38 -4.70
C THR A 19 0.36 -5.77 -5.93
N LEU A 20 -0.08 -4.59 -6.36
CA LEU A 20 0.56 -3.87 -7.47
C LEU A 20 1.66 -2.93 -6.97
N PHE A 21 1.45 -2.31 -5.80
CA PHE A 21 2.36 -1.34 -5.23
C PHE A 21 2.97 -1.84 -3.92
N ASP A 22 4.28 -1.65 -3.77
CA ASP A 22 5.01 -1.94 -2.54
C ASP A 22 4.80 -0.82 -1.52
N VAL A 23 4.00 -1.13 -0.49
CA VAL A 23 3.68 -0.20 0.61
C VAL A 23 4.89 0.15 1.48
N HIS A 24 5.93 -0.66 1.47
CA HIS A 24 7.14 -0.41 2.24
C HIS A 24 8.07 0.61 1.55
N SER A 25 7.85 0.87 0.25
CA SER A 25 8.71 1.75 -0.52
C SER A 25 8.70 3.20 -0.02
N ALA A 26 7.59 3.64 0.60
CA ALA A 26 7.49 4.96 1.22
C ALA A 26 8.51 5.16 2.36
N ALA A 27 8.68 4.18 3.24
CA ALA A 27 9.67 4.22 4.32
C ALA A 27 11.09 4.01 3.79
N THR A 28 11.26 3.12 2.81
CA THR A 28 12.56 2.83 2.18
C THR A 28 13.19 4.08 1.56
N ARG A 29 12.40 4.95 0.91
CA ARG A 29 12.88 6.19 0.29
C ARG A 29 13.44 7.22 1.28
N VAL A 30 13.07 7.13 2.55
CA VAL A 30 13.57 7.99 3.63
C VAL A 30 14.30 7.19 4.71
N LYS A 31 14.85 6.02 4.35
CA LYS A 31 15.53 5.14 5.31
C LYS A 31 16.69 5.83 6.02
N ASP A 32 17.42 6.72 5.34
CA ASP A 32 18.50 7.49 5.95
C ASP A 32 17.99 8.48 7.01
N ASP A 33 16.82 9.09 6.81
CA ASP A 33 16.17 9.97 7.79
C ASP A 33 15.59 9.16 8.97
N LEU A 34 15.21 7.91 8.74
CA LEU A 34 14.60 7.01 9.73
C LEU A 34 15.61 6.21 10.57
N GLY A 35 16.81 5.97 10.04
CA GLY A 35 17.85 5.17 10.68
C GLY A 35 17.39 3.75 11.01
N GLU A 36 17.82 3.25 12.17
CA GLU A 36 17.57 1.87 12.62
C GLU A 36 16.07 1.55 12.83
N LYS A 37 15.22 2.57 12.95
CA LYS A 37 13.78 2.40 13.18
C LYS A 37 12.96 2.29 11.89
N ALA A 38 13.60 2.38 10.72
CA ALA A 38 12.89 2.41 9.44
C ALA A 38 11.98 1.19 9.21
N ASP A 39 12.52 0.00 9.43
CA ASP A 39 11.80 -1.25 9.17
C ASP A 39 10.65 -1.42 10.18
N ALA A 40 10.92 -1.14 11.46
CA ALA A 40 9.89 -1.17 12.52
C ALA A 40 8.75 -0.16 12.28
N LEU A 41 9.07 1.04 11.77
CA LEU A 41 8.06 2.04 11.41
C LEU A 41 7.21 1.56 10.23
N SER A 42 7.85 1.05 9.18
CA SER A 42 7.20 0.56 7.96
C SER A 42 6.18 -0.54 8.28
N ASP A 43 6.61 -1.54 9.06
CA ASP A 43 5.79 -2.68 9.45
C ASP A 43 4.61 -2.25 10.33
N MET A 44 4.87 -1.44 11.36
CA MET A 44 3.81 -0.99 12.26
C MET A 44 2.81 -0.07 11.57
N TRP A 45 3.29 0.81 10.69
CA TRP A 45 2.44 1.71 9.93
C TRP A 45 1.47 0.94 9.05
N ARG A 46 1.95 -0.03 8.26
CA ARG A 46 1.11 -0.88 7.43
C ARG A 46 0.13 -1.69 8.28
N PHE A 47 0.58 -2.26 9.38
CA PHE A 47 -0.26 -3.03 10.28
C PHE A 47 -1.40 -2.18 10.87
N LYS A 48 -1.09 -0.98 11.38
CA LYS A 48 -2.07 -0.06 11.96
C LYS A 48 -3.05 0.49 10.93
N GLN A 49 -2.58 0.75 9.71
CA GLN A 49 -3.43 1.20 8.60
C GLN A 49 -4.54 0.18 8.33
N LEU A 50 -4.20 -1.10 8.17
CA LEU A 50 -5.20 -2.17 7.97
C LEU A 50 -6.11 -2.36 9.18
N GLN A 51 -5.56 -2.35 10.40
CA GLN A 51 -6.38 -2.43 11.61
C GLN A 51 -7.42 -1.31 11.67
N TYR A 52 -7.02 -0.09 11.32
CA TYR A 52 -7.90 1.06 11.37
C TYR A 52 -9.00 1.02 10.31
N THR A 53 -8.74 0.52 9.09
CA THR A 53 -9.81 0.33 8.09
C THR A 53 -10.85 -0.66 8.59
N TRP A 54 -10.42 -1.78 9.20
CA TRP A 54 -11.34 -2.79 9.75
C TRP A 54 -12.15 -2.24 10.93
N LEU A 55 -11.48 -1.68 11.93
CA LEU A 55 -12.15 -1.18 13.13
C LEU A 55 -13.14 -0.06 12.79
N ARG A 56 -12.76 0.89 11.94
CA ARG A 56 -13.64 1.98 11.52
C ARG A 56 -14.86 1.48 10.76
N SER A 57 -14.67 0.55 9.84
CA SER A 57 -15.78 -0.07 9.11
C SER A 57 -16.73 -0.82 10.04
N LEU A 58 -16.21 -1.64 10.95
CA LEU A 58 -16.99 -2.38 11.93
C LEU A 58 -17.76 -1.48 12.91
N MET A 59 -17.20 -0.31 13.24
CA MET A 59 -17.86 0.69 14.08
C MET A 59 -18.84 1.60 13.32
N GLY A 60 -18.95 1.47 11.98
CA GLY A 60 -19.75 2.39 11.16
C GLY A 60 -19.20 3.82 11.13
N ARG A 61 -17.88 3.99 11.31
CA ARG A 61 -17.17 5.28 11.36
C ARG A 61 -16.14 5.38 10.24
N HIS A 62 -16.61 5.15 9.01
CA HIS A 62 -15.79 5.19 7.81
C HIS A 62 -15.04 6.54 7.71
N GLU A 63 -13.79 6.46 7.28
CA GLU A 63 -12.95 7.61 6.90
C GLU A 63 -12.19 7.22 5.63
N ASP A 64 -11.84 8.23 4.83
CA ASP A 64 -11.07 8.01 3.62
C ASP A 64 -9.71 7.37 3.93
N PHE A 65 -9.24 6.53 3.01
CA PHE A 65 -8.00 5.76 3.19
C PHE A 65 -6.78 6.65 3.48
N TRP A 66 -6.72 7.84 2.89
CA TRP A 66 -5.68 8.83 3.16
C TRP A 66 -5.65 9.27 4.63
N GLN A 67 -6.83 9.52 5.20
CA GLN A 67 -6.98 9.94 6.58
C GLN A 67 -6.60 8.80 7.54
N VAL A 68 -7.01 7.57 7.23
CA VAL A 68 -6.61 6.36 7.96
C VAL A 68 -5.10 6.13 7.91
N THR A 69 -4.48 6.36 6.75
CA THR A 69 -3.03 6.26 6.53
C THR A 69 -2.28 7.23 7.44
N GLY A 70 -2.74 8.49 7.51
CA GLY A 70 -2.17 9.49 8.41
C GLY A 70 -2.31 9.12 9.89
N TYR A 71 -3.49 8.64 10.31
CA TYR A 71 -3.68 8.21 11.70
C TYR A 71 -2.80 7.03 12.09
N ALA A 72 -2.61 6.08 11.17
CA ALA A 72 -1.73 4.94 11.39
C ALA A 72 -0.26 5.38 11.49
N LEU A 73 0.16 6.34 10.66
CA LEU A 73 1.50 6.92 10.73
C LEU A 73 1.72 7.62 12.07
N ASP A 74 0.78 8.48 12.48
CA ASP A 74 0.85 9.22 13.74
C ASP A 74 1.00 8.29 14.94
N TYR A 75 0.22 7.20 14.97
CA TYR A 75 0.35 6.17 15.98
C TYR A 75 1.74 5.54 15.96
N SER A 76 2.23 5.18 14.78
CA SER A 76 3.48 4.43 14.63
C SER A 76 4.70 5.27 15.00
N MET A 77 4.72 6.55 14.61
CA MET A 77 5.77 7.50 14.99
C MET A 77 5.78 7.75 16.52
N ARG A 78 4.61 7.87 17.16
CA ARG A 78 4.50 7.94 18.63
C ARG A 78 5.03 6.71 19.32
N ALA A 79 4.59 5.53 18.87
CA ALA A 79 4.96 4.26 19.48
C ALA A 79 6.46 3.93 19.36
N LEU A 80 7.17 4.58 18.43
CA LEU A 80 8.62 4.46 18.25
C LEU A 80 9.40 5.65 18.79
N ASP A 81 8.78 6.63 19.45
CA ASP A 81 9.43 7.87 19.89
C ASP A 81 10.16 8.59 18.73
N MET A 82 9.45 8.82 17.62
CA MET A 82 9.96 9.43 16.38
C MET A 82 9.10 10.58 15.85
N GLU A 83 8.25 11.18 16.70
CA GLU A 83 7.38 12.28 16.28
C GLU A 83 8.19 13.45 15.69
N ASN A 84 7.92 13.76 14.42
CA ASN A 84 8.56 14.83 13.68
C ASN A 84 7.66 15.21 12.49
N ASP A 85 7.14 16.44 12.49
CA ASP A 85 6.15 16.89 11.50
C ASP A 85 6.70 16.90 10.06
N SER A 86 7.99 17.24 9.90
CA SER A 86 8.64 17.26 8.59
C SER A 86 8.80 15.85 8.03
N LEU A 87 9.26 14.91 8.86
CA LEU A 87 9.38 13.50 8.49
C LEU A 87 8.00 12.88 8.20
N ARG A 88 7.00 13.20 9.01
CA ARG A 88 5.61 12.78 8.79
C ARG A 88 5.11 13.24 7.43
N ALA A 89 5.31 14.51 7.09
CA ALA A 89 4.90 15.06 5.80
C ALA A 89 5.61 14.36 4.63
N LYS A 90 6.92 14.12 4.73
CA LYS A 90 7.68 13.37 3.72
C LYS A 90 7.16 11.95 3.53
N LEU A 91 6.90 11.24 4.63
CA LEU A 91 6.39 9.86 4.60
C LEU A 91 5.02 9.79 3.92
N MET A 92 4.10 10.69 4.27
CA MET A 92 2.79 10.77 3.63
C MET A 92 2.92 11.06 2.13
N GLU A 93 3.77 12.01 1.73
CA GLU A 93 4.02 12.33 0.32
C GLU A 93 4.56 11.11 -0.45
N HIS A 94 5.53 10.39 0.12
CA HIS A 94 6.06 9.17 -0.52
C HIS A 94 5.02 8.04 -0.63
N TYR A 95 4.02 8.02 0.26
CA TYR A 95 2.92 7.07 0.16
C TYR A 95 2.02 7.31 -1.07
N LEU A 96 2.01 8.53 -1.65
CA LEU A 96 1.33 8.81 -2.92
C LEU A 96 2.12 8.33 -4.15
N GLN A 97 3.39 7.94 -3.95
CA GLN A 97 4.34 7.61 -5.01
C GLN A 97 4.99 6.24 -4.78
N LEU A 98 4.18 5.28 -4.32
CA LEU A 98 4.63 3.91 -4.10
C LEU A 98 5.20 3.30 -5.38
N ASP A 99 6.23 2.49 -5.20
CA ASP A 99 6.84 1.76 -6.29
C ASP A 99 5.95 0.58 -6.70
N ALA A 100 5.80 0.35 -7.99
CA ALA A 100 5.19 -0.89 -8.47
C ALA A 100 6.17 -2.04 -8.31
N TYR A 101 5.69 -3.26 -8.00
CA TYR A 101 6.56 -4.43 -8.02
C TYR A 101 7.14 -4.66 -9.43
N PRO A 102 8.40 -5.12 -9.56
CA PRO A 102 9.11 -5.18 -10.85
C PRO A 102 8.37 -5.94 -11.95
N GLU A 103 7.64 -7.00 -11.58
CA GLU A 103 6.89 -7.87 -12.47
C GLU A 103 5.56 -7.28 -12.96
N VAL A 104 5.03 -6.24 -12.30
CA VAL A 104 3.67 -5.73 -12.55
C VAL A 104 3.49 -5.28 -13.99
N ILE A 105 4.50 -4.63 -14.57
CA ILE A 105 4.46 -4.16 -15.96
C ILE A 105 4.37 -5.35 -16.92
N ASP A 106 5.18 -6.39 -16.73
CA ASP A 106 5.14 -7.60 -17.58
C ASP A 106 3.79 -8.31 -17.48
N VAL A 107 3.31 -8.54 -16.25
CA VAL A 107 2.06 -9.25 -16.00
C VAL A 107 0.87 -8.52 -16.61
N LEU A 108 0.75 -7.21 -16.39
CA LEU A 108 -0.35 -6.43 -16.95
C LEU A 108 -0.29 -6.35 -18.48
N THR A 109 0.92 -6.28 -19.06
CA THR A 109 1.09 -6.31 -20.52
C THR A 109 0.59 -7.63 -21.10
N ARG A 110 1.03 -8.76 -20.53
CA ARG A 110 0.62 -10.11 -20.97
C ARG A 110 -0.87 -10.35 -20.85
N LEU A 111 -1.52 -9.82 -19.81
CA LEU A 111 -2.97 -9.92 -19.65
C LEU A 111 -3.72 -9.10 -20.70
N LYS A 112 -3.26 -7.89 -21.00
CA LYS A 112 -3.84 -7.03 -22.06
C LYS A 112 -3.65 -7.66 -23.43
N ASP A 113 -2.46 -8.19 -23.73
CA ASP A 113 -2.17 -8.87 -24.99
C ASP A 113 -3.01 -10.14 -25.17
N ALA A 114 -3.36 -10.81 -24.06
CA ALA A 114 -4.30 -11.94 -24.03
C ALA A 114 -5.78 -11.51 -24.11
N GLY A 115 -6.08 -10.23 -24.34
CA GLY A 115 -7.44 -9.70 -24.49
C GLY A 115 -8.23 -9.58 -23.18
N LYS A 116 -7.57 -9.68 -22.02
CA LYS A 116 -8.22 -9.58 -20.71
C LYS A 116 -8.35 -8.11 -20.29
N LYS A 117 -9.52 -7.72 -19.77
CA LYS A 117 -9.68 -6.41 -19.12
C LYS A 117 -8.90 -6.40 -17.81
N THR A 118 -8.34 -5.25 -17.44
CA THR A 118 -7.62 -5.07 -16.18
C THR A 118 -8.21 -3.90 -15.41
N ALA A 119 -8.37 -4.04 -14.10
CA ALA A 119 -8.89 -3.00 -13.21
C ALA A 119 -8.28 -3.10 -11.81
N ILE A 120 -8.38 -2.01 -11.05
CA ILE A 120 -8.06 -1.99 -9.63
C ILE A 120 -9.37 -1.90 -8.82
N LEU A 121 -9.43 -2.63 -7.71
CA LEU A 121 -10.42 -2.44 -6.66
C LEU A 121 -9.66 -2.23 -5.35
N SER A 122 -9.72 -1.01 -4.81
CA SER A 122 -9.02 -0.60 -3.59
C SER A 122 -9.85 0.38 -2.78
#